data_AF-A0A955GR46-F1
#
_entry.id   AF-A0A955GR46-F1
#
_cell.length_a   1.000
_cell.length_b   1.000
_cell.length_c   1.000
_cell.angle_alpha   90.00
_cell.angle_beta   90.00
_cell.angle_gamma   90.00
#
_symmetry.space_group_name_H-M   'P 1'
#
loop_
_entity.id
_entity.type
_entity.pdbx_description
1 polymer ?
#
loop_
_entity_poly.entity_id
_entity_poly.type
_entity_poly.pdbx_seq_one_letter_code
_entity_poly.pdbx_strand_id
1 'polypeptide(L)'
;MELKKYLQDRPILFLNLAAALLAVFNVLATLLRIDTTSSTTIVRYEVWKGLTGGVQASVYELYSFALMSLIIFIGGAFFAYRLSKMNRNYSVLTMFLVVIALIFNIIVSGAILNLQ
;
A
#
# COMPACT_ATOMS: atom_id res chain seq x y z
N MET A 1 4.72 -20.41 20.81
CA MET A 1 3.80 -19.73 21.76
C MET A 1 3.63 -18.24 21.43
N GLU A 2 4.69 -17.50 21.09
CA GLU A 2 4.63 -16.05 20.82
C GLU A 2 3.70 -15.62 19.67
N LEU A 3 3.69 -16.34 18.53
CA LEU A 3 2.80 -16.01 17.41
C LEU A 3 1.32 -16.15 17.77
N LYS A 4 0.98 -17.18 18.55
CA LYS A 4 -0.39 -17.39 19.04
C LYS A 4 -0.82 -16.24 19.94
N LYS A 5 0.06 -15.77 20.83
CA LYS A 5 -0.20 -14.61 21.69
C LYS A 5 -0.40 -13.33 20.89
N TYR A 6 0.40 -13.10 19.85
CA TYR A 6 0.24 -11.97 18.91
C TYR A 6 -1.11 -12.00 18.20
N LEU A 7 -1.49 -13.16 17.63
CA LEU A 7 -2.75 -13.31 16.90
C LEU A 7 -4.00 -13.34 17.79
N GLN A 8 -3.86 -13.64 19.09
CA GLN A 8 -4.96 -13.62 20.04
C GLN A 8 -5.22 -12.22 20.63
N ASP A 9 -4.33 -11.25 20.41
CA ASP A 9 -4.52 -9.89 20.88
C ASP A 9 -5.53 -9.17 19.97
N ARG A 10 -6.73 -8.90 20.50
CA ARG A 10 -7.89 -8.41 19.71
C ARG A 10 -7.60 -7.17 18.86
N PRO A 11 -6.94 -6.10 19.37
CA PRO A 11 -6.65 -4.92 18.57
C PRO A 11 -5.64 -5.22 17.45
N ILE A 12 -4.62 -6.01 17.74
CA ILE A 12 -3.61 -6.41 16.75
C ILE A 12 -4.27 -7.27 15.66
N LEU A 13 -5.09 -8.25 16.05
CA LEU A 13 -5.81 -9.11 15.11
C LEU A 13 -6.72 -8.28 14.19
N PHE A 14 -7.49 -7.35 14.77
CA PHE A 14 -8.33 -6.44 14.00
C PHE A 14 -7.51 -5.60 13.01
N LEU A 15 -6.40 -5.01 13.45
CA LEU A 15 -5.53 -4.21 12.58
C LEU A 15 -4.86 -5.04 11.49
N ASN A 16 -4.44 -6.28 11.76
CA ASN A 16 -3.90 -7.19 10.75
C ASN A 16 -4.95 -7.53 9.70
N LEU A 17 -6.18 -7.82 10.13
CA LEU A 17 -7.27 -8.13 9.21
C LEU A 17 -7.64 -6.91 8.36
N ALA A 18 -7.74 -5.72 8.96
CA ALA A 18 -7.97 -4.48 8.25
C ALA A 18 -6.85 -4.18 7.23
N ALA A 19 -5.58 -4.31 7.64
CA ALA A 19 -4.45 -4.11 6.75
C ALA A 19 -4.41 -5.14 5.61
N ALA A 20 -4.73 -6.40 5.88
CA ALA A 20 -4.80 -7.45 4.86
C ALA A 20 -5.89 -7.13 3.82
N LEU A 21 -7.09 -6.74 4.29
CA LEU A 21 -8.20 -6.35 3.41
C LEU A 21 -7.85 -5.13 2.56
N LEU A 22 -7.23 -4.10 3.15
CA LEU A 22 -6.79 -2.91 2.42
C LEU A 22 -5.72 -3.22 1.39
N ALA A 23 -4.74 -4.06 1.73
CA ALA A 23 -3.69 -4.46 0.80
C ALA A 23 -4.25 -5.25 -0.39
N VAL A 24 -5.10 -6.25 -0.12
CA VAL A 24 -5.78 -7.03 -1.17
C VAL A 24 -6.67 -6.13 -2.03
N PHE A 25 -7.45 -5.25 -1.40
CA PHE A 25 -8.28 -4.29 -2.10
C PHE A 25 -7.45 -3.40 -3.03
N ASN A 26 -6.34 -2.82 -2.56
CA ASN A 26 -5.52 -1.95 -3.41
C ASN A 26 -4.87 -2.70 -4.56
N VAL A 27 -4.40 -3.94 -4.32
CA VAL A 27 -3.87 -4.80 -5.37
C VAL A 27 -4.93 -5.04 -6.44
N LEU A 28 -6.13 -5.49 -6.05
CA LEU A 28 -7.21 -5.73 -7.01
C LEU A 28 -7.65 -4.45 -7.72
N ALA A 29 -7.79 -3.34 -7.00
CA ALA A 29 -8.15 -2.04 -7.57
C ALA A 29 -7.12 -1.56 -8.58
N THR A 30 -5.83 -1.73 -8.29
CA THR A 30 -4.74 -1.38 -9.21
C THR A 30 -4.78 -2.28 -10.45
N LEU A 31 -4.89 -3.60 -10.27
CA LEU A 31 -4.92 -4.55 -11.39
C LEU A 31 -6.13 -4.35 -12.31
N LEU A 32 -7.30 -4.06 -11.76
CA LEU A 32 -8.54 -3.88 -12.52
C LEU A 32 -8.64 -2.54 -13.24
N ARG A 33 -7.93 -1.51 -12.75
CA ARG A 33 -8.00 -0.15 -13.31
C ARG A 33 -6.90 0.15 -14.32
N ILE A 34 -5.80 -0.61 -14.31
CA ILE A 34 -4.74 -0.45 -15.30
C ILE A 34 -5.31 -0.83 -16.67
N ASP A 35 -5.58 0.18 -17.49
CA ASP A 35 -5.88 -0.01 -18.90
C ASP A 35 -4.56 -0.18 -19.67
N THR A 36 -4.28 -1.41 -20.10
CA THR A 36 -3.08 -1.76 -20.87
C THR A 36 -3.15 -1.29 -22.33
N THR A 37 -4.31 -0.79 -22.76
CA THR A 37 -4.62 -0.39 -24.14
C THR A 37 -4.43 1.12 -24.35
N SER A 38 -4.64 1.94 -23.33
CA SER A 38 -4.36 3.38 -23.35
C SER A 38 -2.89 3.67 -23.01
N SER A 39 -2.16 4.28 -23.93
CA SER A 39 -0.80 4.73 -23.70
C SER A 39 -0.79 5.81 -22.62
N THR A 40 -0.30 5.41 -21.44
CA THR A 40 0.53 6.19 -20.52
C THR A 40 -0.10 7.40 -19.80
N THR A 41 -0.37 7.19 -18.52
CA THR A 41 -0.73 8.21 -17.53
C THR A 41 0.42 9.17 -17.26
N ILE A 42 0.14 10.47 -17.15
CA ILE A 42 1.13 11.46 -16.72
C ILE A 42 1.36 11.31 -15.21
N VAL A 43 2.50 10.74 -14.81
CA VAL A 43 2.83 10.52 -13.39
C VAL A 43 3.81 11.55 -12.86
N ARG A 44 4.52 12.27 -13.75
CA ARG A 44 5.43 13.35 -13.36
C ARG A 44 5.30 14.56 -14.27
N TYR A 45 5.10 15.73 -13.67
CA TYR A 45 5.19 17.02 -14.37
C TYR A 45 6.65 17.47 -14.37
N GLU A 46 7.28 17.50 -15.54
CA GLU A 46 8.63 18.04 -15.71
C GLU A 46 8.53 19.50 -16.16
N VAL A 47 8.83 20.43 -15.24
CA VAL A 47 8.74 21.88 -15.48
C VAL A 47 9.55 22.34 -16.70
N TRP A 48 10.63 21.61 -17.01
CA TRP A 48 11.54 21.82 -18.15
C TRP A 48 10.96 21.45 -19.52
N LYS A 49 9.88 20.65 -19.60
CA LYS A 49 9.30 20.17 -20.87
C LYS A 49 8.07 20.95 -21.35
N GLY A 50 7.70 22.05 -20.68
CA GLY A 50 6.56 22.90 -21.06
C GLY A 50 5.18 22.24 -20.82
N LEU A 51 4.10 22.93 -21.24
CA LEU A 51 2.69 22.56 -20.95
C LEU A 51 2.27 21.16 -21.42
N THR A 52 3.00 20.55 -22.36
CA THR A 52 2.66 19.27 -23.01
C THR A 52 3.57 18.10 -22.60
N GLY A 53 4.55 18.35 -21.72
CA GLY A 53 5.64 17.42 -21.42
C GLY A 53 5.48 16.62 -20.13
N GLY A 54 4.34 15.97 -19.92
CA GLY A 54 4.19 15.01 -18.84
C GLY A 54 5.05 13.77 -19.10
N VAL A 55 5.87 13.33 -18.14
CA VAL A 55 6.49 12.01 -18.24
C VAL A 55 5.41 10.98 -17.99
N GLN A 56 5.15 10.26 -19.06
CA GLN A 56 4.24 9.16 -19.21
C GLN A 56 4.80 7.94 -18.46
N ALA A 57 4.13 7.52 -17.38
CA ALA A 57 4.54 6.32 -16.66
C ALA A 57 4.29 5.09 -17.51
N SER A 58 5.26 4.18 -17.50
CA SER A 58 5.06 2.86 -18.07
C SER A 58 4.05 2.08 -17.24
N VAL A 59 3.32 1.17 -17.88
CA VAL A 59 2.37 0.26 -17.21
C VAL A 59 3.03 -0.50 -16.05
N TYR A 60 4.34 -0.80 -16.16
CA TYR A 60 5.13 -1.42 -15.10
C TYR A 60 5.27 -0.57 -13.84
N GLU A 61 5.36 0.76 -13.99
CA GLU A 61 5.40 1.68 -12.85
C GLU A 61 4.04 1.71 -12.13
N LEU A 62 2.94 1.48 -12.82
CA LEU A 62 1.61 1.41 -12.19
C LEU A 62 1.42 0.14 -11.36
N TYR A 63 2.00 -0.99 -11.80
CA TYR A 63 2.03 -2.21 -10.98
C TYR A 63 2.84 -2.07 -9.69
N SER A 64 3.73 -1.06 -9.60
CA SER A 64 4.47 -0.81 -8.37
C SER A 64 3.56 -0.46 -7.19
N PHE A 65 2.37 0.13 -7.41
CA PHE A 65 1.40 0.40 -6.34
C PHE A 65 0.83 -0.87 -5.71
N ALA A 66 0.53 -1.88 -6.55
CA ALA A 66 0.09 -3.19 -6.08
C ALA A 66 1.20 -3.89 -5.29
N LEU A 67 2.42 -3.90 -5.82
CA LEU A 67 3.58 -4.51 -5.18
C LEU A 67 3.91 -3.81 -3.85
N MET A 68 3.87 -2.48 -3.82
CA MET A 68 4.09 -1.68 -2.62
C MET A 68 3.06 -1.98 -1.53
N SER A 69 1.80 -2.22 -1.89
CA SER A 69 0.76 -2.63 -0.92
C SER A 69 1.11 -3.93 -0.22
N LEU A 70 1.62 -4.91 -0.96
CA LEU A 70 2.07 -6.19 -0.41
C LEU A 70 3.29 -5.98 0.50
N ILE A 71 4.27 -5.18 0.08
CA ILE A 71 5.47 -4.88 0.89
C ILE A 71 5.08 -4.18 2.21
N ILE A 72 4.23 -3.15 2.15
CA ILE A 72 3.78 -2.42 3.34
C ILE A 72 3.08 -3.37 4.31
N PHE A 73 2.19 -4.23 3.80
CA PHE A 73 1.49 -5.19 4.64
C PHE A 73 2.42 -6.26 5.23
N ILE A 74 3.17 -6.98 4.39
CA ILE A 74 4.03 -8.10 4.83
C ILE A 74 5.16 -7.58 5.73
N GLY A 75 5.85 -6.53 5.29
CA GLY A 75 6.93 -5.90 6.06
C GLY A 75 6.40 -5.31 7.37
N GLY A 76 5.28 -4.60 7.31
CA GLY A 76 4.61 -4.02 8.47
C GLY A 76 4.18 -5.06 9.51
N ALA A 77 3.52 -6.14 9.07
CA ALA A 77 3.11 -7.24 9.94
C ALA A 77 4.31 -7.97 10.55
N PHE A 78 5.38 -8.17 9.78
CA PHE A 78 6.63 -8.75 10.28
C PHE A 78 7.28 -7.88 11.37
N PHE A 79 7.39 -6.56 11.15
CA PHE A 79 7.93 -5.63 12.15
C PHE A 79 7.04 -5.56 13.38
N ALA A 80 5.72 -5.51 13.22
CA ALA A 80 4.78 -5.51 14.33
C ALA A 80 4.90 -6.79 15.18
N TYR A 81 5.03 -7.96 14.56
CA TYR A 81 5.29 -9.22 15.27
C TYR A 81 6.64 -9.21 16.01
N ARG A 82 7.68 -8.63 15.42
CA ARG A 82 8.98 -8.50 16.10
C ARG A 82 8.88 -7.58 17.32
N LEU A 83 8.19 -6.45 17.19
CA LEU A 83 8.00 -5.46 18.25
C LEU A 83 7.06 -5.95 19.36
N SER A 84 6.11 -6.86 19.07
CA SER A 84 5.21 -7.41 20.08
C SER A 84 5.94 -8.20 21.17
N LYS A 85 7.14 -8.71 20.87
CA LYS A 85 8.01 -9.37 21.84
C LYS A 85 8.64 -8.41 22.84
N MET A 86 8.83 -7.14 22.44
CA MET A 86 9.42 -6.10 23.29
C MET A 86 8.34 -5.35 24.06
N ASN A 87 7.36 -4.78 23.34
CA ASN A 87 6.25 -4.05 23.93
C ASN A 87 5.03 -4.13 23.01
N ARG A 88 3.91 -4.59 23.58
CA ARG A 88 2.61 -4.67 22.90
C ARG A 88 2.20 -3.34 22.26
N ASN A 89 2.41 -2.22 22.97
CA ASN A 89 1.97 -0.90 22.49
C ASN A 89 2.71 -0.48 21.21
N TYR A 90 4.00 -0.81 21.09
CA TYR A 90 4.76 -0.55 19.86
C TYR A 90 4.24 -1.38 18.69
N SER A 91 3.88 -2.64 18.94
CA SER A 91 3.27 -3.50 17.91
C SER A 91 1.94 -2.93 17.39
N VAL A 92 1.07 -2.49 18.30
CA VAL A 92 -0.21 -1.86 17.95
C VAL A 92 0.02 -0.56 17.18
N LEU A 93 0.94 0.29 17.64
CA LEU A 93 1.29 1.53 16.94
C LEU A 93 1.83 1.26 15.53
N THR A 94 2.72 0.27 15.37
CA THR A 94 3.24 -0.12 14.06
C THR A 94 2.12 -0.58 13.14
N MET A 95 1.22 -1.45 13.60
CA MET A 95 0.09 -1.90 12.79
C MET A 95 -0.86 -0.76 12.41
N PHE A 96 -1.07 0.19 13.32
CA PHE A 96 -1.86 1.39 13.04
C PHE A 96 -1.22 2.26 11.94
N LEU A 97 0.10 2.47 12.00
CA LEU A 97 0.84 3.17 10.95
C LEU A 97 0.82 2.43 9.62
N VAL A 98 0.84 1.09 9.63
CA VAL A 98 0.70 0.25 8.42
C VAL A 98 -0.66 0.47 7.76
N VAL A 99 -1.74 0.50 8.55
CA VAL A 99 -3.08 0.81 8.03
C VAL A 99 -3.12 2.19 7.39
N ILE A 100 -2.56 3.22 8.05
CA ILE A 100 -2.46 4.57 7.49
C ILE A 100 -1.68 4.57 6.18
N ALA A 101 -0.51 3.92 6.14
CA ALA A 101 0.32 3.84 4.94
C ALA A 101 -0.41 3.17 3.77
N LEU A 102 -1.18 2.10 4.03
CA LEU A 102 -2.02 1.46 3.01
C LEU A 102 -3.13 2.38 2.51
N ILE A 103 -3.81 3.12 3.39
CA ILE A 103 -4.83 4.10 3.00
C ILE A 103 -4.21 5.18 2.10
N PHE A 104 -3.05 5.72 2.48
CA PHE A 104 -2.33 6.69 1.64
C PHE A 104 -1.97 6.09 0.28
N ASN A 105 -1.48 4.85 0.25
CA ASN A 105 -1.15 4.17 -0.99
C ASN A 105 -2.38 3.99 -1.90
N ILE A 106 -3.54 3.67 -1.33
CA ILE A 106 -4.82 3.57 -2.07
C ILE A 106 -5.25 4.93 -2.64
N ILE A 107 -5.14 6.00 -1.85
CA ILE A 107 -5.54 7.34 -2.30
C ILE A 107 -4.63 7.80 -3.45
N VAL A 108 -3.32 7.63 -3.30
CA VAL A 108 -2.33 8.03 -4.31
C VAL A 108 -2.46 7.18 -5.57
N SER A 109 -2.56 5.85 -5.45
CA SER A 109 -2.77 4.97 -6.60
C SER A 109 -4.08 5.30 -7.31
N GLY A 110 -5.17 5.53 -6.57
CA GLY A 110 -6.46 5.91 -7.13
C GLY A 110 -6.43 7.25 -7.86
N ALA A 111 -5.75 8.26 -7.30
CA ALA A 111 -5.59 9.56 -7.95
C ALA A 111 -4.80 9.44 -9.26
N ILE A 112 -3.72 8.66 -9.28
CA ILE A 112 -2.90 8.45 -10.47
C ILE A 112 -3.64 7.63 -11.52
N LEU A 113 -4.27 6.52 -11.14
CA LEU A 113 -5.04 5.67 -12.05
C LEU A 113 -6.32 6.33 -12.58
N ASN A 114 -6.80 7.42 -11.99
CA ASN A 114 -7.91 8.19 -12.57
C ASN A 114 -7.43 9.21 -13.64
N LEU A 115 -6.12 9.40 -13.78
CA LEU A 115 -5.51 10.29 -14.77
C LEU A 115 -5.07 9.53 -16.04
N GLN A 116 -5.36 8.23 -16.15
CA GLN A 116 -5.11 7.47 -17.39
C GLN A 116 -6.08 7.89 -18.49
#